data_AF-A0A166UPJ5-F1
#
_entry.id   AF-A0A166UPJ5-F1
#
_cell.length_a   1.000
_cell.length_b   1.000
_cell.length_c   1.000
_cell.angle_alpha   90.00
_cell.angle_beta   90.00
_cell.angle_gamma   90.00
#
_symmetry.space_group_name_H-M   'P 1'
#
loop_
_entity.id
_entity.type
_entity.pdbx_description
1 polymer ?
#
loop_
_entity_poly.entity_id
_entity_poly.type
_entity_poly.pdbx_seq_one_letter_code
_entity_poly.pdbx_strand_id
1 'polypeptide(L)'
;LPTIPPVAILTLACDTQYEAPSTNLLGILSIVATDFAKMQIDDTFFSVRFKYGAHTILMFVDGQQKFSEITTSLLEVLRDRFPDGLTINHTSPEATELPEGDVQLAYALPVNATDLTQGWKNIKARDDDTPVAKGLKDNCVVAFSFDTDEPEFLVDVPSLDDEMEDEEGMGSDA
;
A
#
# COMPACT_ATOMS: atom_id res chain seq x y z
N LEU A 1 18.05 16.06 14.38
CA LEU A 1 16.76 15.35 14.21
C LEU A 1 16.96 14.44 13.01
N PRO A 2 16.75 13.11 13.11
CA PRO A 2 16.84 12.27 11.93
C PRO A 2 15.69 12.67 10.99
N THR A 3 16.05 13.16 9.81
CA THR A 3 15.15 13.54 8.73
C THR A 3 14.61 12.25 8.10
N ILE A 4 13.31 12.01 8.24
CA ILE A 4 12.59 10.88 7.65
C ILE A 4 12.56 11.11 6.12
N PRO A 5 12.98 10.14 5.28
CA PRO A 5 13.00 10.33 3.83
C PRO A 5 11.58 10.34 3.23
N PRO A 6 11.33 11.13 2.17
CA PRO A 6 10.02 11.21 1.52
C PRO A 6 9.75 9.96 0.67
N VAL A 7 8.69 9.22 0.99
CA VAL A 7 8.23 8.07 0.21
C VAL A 7 7.41 8.54 -1.00
N ALA A 8 7.82 8.14 -2.21
CA ALA A 8 7.00 8.32 -3.41
C ALA A 8 5.85 7.29 -3.42
N ILE A 9 4.61 7.77 -3.52
CA ILE A 9 3.38 6.98 -3.44
C ILE A 9 2.68 7.02 -4.80
N LEU A 10 2.47 5.86 -5.42
CA LEU A 10 1.72 5.72 -6.67
C LEU A 10 0.51 4.82 -6.40
N THR A 11 -0.63 5.44 -6.10
CA THR A 11 -1.90 4.72 -5.91
C THR A 11 -2.64 4.66 -7.23
N LEU A 12 -2.88 3.45 -7.75
CA LEU A 12 -3.87 3.19 -8.80
C LEU A 12 -5.23 3.02 -8.11
N ALA A 13 -5.97 4.12 -7.97
CA ALA A 13 -7.40 4.06 -7.72
C ALA A 13 -8.11 4.11 -9.07
N CYS A 14 -8.96 3.12 -9.37
CA CYS A 14 -9.81 3.14 -10.54
C CYS A 14 -10.93 4.18 -10.30
N ASP A 15 -11.05 5.12 -11.24
CA ASP A 15 -12.07 6.15 -11.48
C ASP A 15 -12.76 6.87 -10.30
N THR A 16 -12.62 8.21 -10.26
CA THR A 16 -13.74 9.15 -10.51
C THR A 16 -13.17 10.57 -10.69
N GLN A 17 -13.54 11.23 -11.78
CA GLN A 17 -13.16 12.61 -12.12
C GLN A 17 -13.63 13.62 -11.06
N TYR A 18 -12.74 14.50 -10.58
CA TYR A 18 -13.15 15.75 -9.93
C TYR A 18 -12.13 16.88 -10.16
N GLU A 19 -12.61 17.99 -10.70
CA GLU A 19 -11.85 19.19 -11.09
C GLU A 19 -11.20 19.90 -9.88
N ALA A 20 -9.95 20.34 -10.06
CA ALA A 20 -9.20 21.11 -9.07
C ALA A 20 -9.54 22.60 -9.13
N PRO A 21 -9.80 23.29 -8.00
CA PRO A 21 -9.71 24.74 -7.96
C PRO A 21 -8.25 25.16 -7.75
N SER A 22 -7.80 26.06 -8.64
CA SER A 22 -6.48 26.68 -8.61
C SER A 22 -6.16 27.34 -7.27
N THR A 23 -5.01 27.03 -6.66
CA THR A 23 -4.23 28.03 -5.91
C THR A 23 -2.78 27.55 -5.67
N ASN A 24 -1.83 28.37 -6.16
CA ASN A 24 -0.42 28.46 -5.74
C ASN A 24 0.50 27.22 -5.84
N LEU A 25 0.78 26.81 -7.08
CA LEU A 25 1.75 25.76 -7.42
C LEU A 25 3.24 26.21 -7.40
N LEU A 26 3.55 27.47 -7.11
CA LEU A 26 4.92 28.03 -7.24
C LEU A 26 5.73 28.08 -5.94
N GLY A 27 5.11 27.93 -4.77
CA GLY A 27 5.82 27.93 -3.48
C GLY A 27 6.27 26.54 -3.00
N ILE A 28 5.54 25.49 -3.39
CA ILE A 28 5.78 24.12 -2.95
C ILE A 28 6.89 23.47 -3.77
N LEU A 29 7.06 23.88 -5.03
CA LEU A 29 8.05 23.32 -5.97
C LEU A 29 9.52 23.53 -5.56
N SER A 30 9.83 24.59 -4.79
CA SER A 30 11.23 24.92 -4.43
C SER A 30 11.76 24.08 -3.25
N ILE A 31 10.88 23.70 -2.32
CA ILE A 31 11.28 22.92 -1.13
C ILE A 31 11.45 21.44 -1.50
N VAL A 32 10.62 20.89 -2.39
CA VAL A 32 10.80 19.51 -2.87
C VAL A 32 12.02 19.33 -3.77
N ALA A 33 12.39 20.30 -4.60
CA ALA A 33 13.50 20.11 -5.55
C ALA A 33 14.89 20.04 -4.89
N THR A 34 15.07 20.63 -3.69
CA THR A 34 16.40 20.74 -3.07
C THR A 34 16.84 19.44 -2.38
N ASP A 35 15.91 18.63 -1.88
CA ASP A 35 16.22 17.32 -1.26
C ASP A 35 16.21 16.13 -2.23
N PHE A 36 15.61 16.29 -3.42
CA PHE A 36 15.67 15.27 -4.49
C PHE A 36 17.06 15.14 -5.13
N ALA A 37 17.98 16.10 -4.91
CA ALA A 37 19.31 16.12 -5.55
C ALA A 37 20.32 15.11 -4.95
N LYS A 38 19.90 14.25 -4.02
CA LYS A 38 20.75 13.22 -3.40
C LYS A 38 20.20 11.78 -3.44
N MET A 39 19.12 11.51 -4.18
CA MET A 39 18.79 10.13 -4.53
C MET A 39 19.67 9.69 -5.70
N GLN A 40 20.88 9.22 -5.39
CA GLN A 40 21.42 8.13 -6.19
C GLN A 40 20.44 6.98 -5.98
N ILE A 41 19.67 6.63 -7.02
CA ILE A 41 18.83 5.43 -6.98
C ILE A 41 19.81 4.28 -7.09
N ASP A 42 20.36 3.90 -5.95
CA ASP A 42 21.16 2.70 -5.80
C ASP A 42 20.21 1.51 -5.99
N ASP A 43 20.69 0.36 -6.47
CA ASP A 43 19.91 -0.89 -6.62
C ASP A 43 19.36 -1.46 -5.26
N THR A 44 19.33 -0.63 -4.22
CA THR A 44 18.91 -0.91 -2.85
C THR A 44 17.45 -0.53 -2.58
N PHE A 45 16.78 0.24 -3.46
CA PHE A 45 15.38 0.60 -3.30
C PHE A 45 14.43 -0.45 -3.90
N PHE A 46 13.42 -0.83 -3.15
CA PHE A 46 12.38 -1.78 -3.55
C PHE A 46 11.05 -1.09 -3.75
N SER A 47 10.40 -1.40 -4.87
CA SER A 47 9.00 -1.06 -5.10
C SER A 47 8.12 -2.07 -4.36
N VAL A 48 7.49 -1.68 -3.26
CA VAL A 48 6.69 -2.60 -2.42
C VAL A 48 5.22 -2.24 -2.50
N ARG A 49 4.37 -3.23 -2.79
CA ARG A 49 2.90 -3.11 -2.79
C ARG A 49 2.33 -3.57 -1.46
N PHE A 50 2.00 -2.64 -0.60
CA PHE A 50 1.32 -2.89 0.66
C PHE A 50 -0.18 -3.09 0.42
N LYS A 51 -0.73 -4.20 0.91
CA LYS A 51 -2.14 -4.56 0.75
C LYS A 51 -2.87 -4.67 2.08
N TYR A 52 -4.08 -4.12 2.11
CA TYR A 52 -5.06 -4.29 3.19
C TYR A 52 -6.46 -4.18 2.61
N GLY A 53 -7.28 -5.22 2.78
CA GLY A 53 -8.60 -5.31 2.15
C GLY A 53 -8.51 -5.08 0.64
N ALA A 54 -9.36 -4.19 0.13
CA ALA A 54 -9.36 -3.75 -1.26
C ALA A 54 -8.21 -2.79 -1.64
N HIS A 55 -7.47 -2.28 -0.66
CA HIS A 55 -6.50 -1.21 -0.87
C HIS A 55 -5.11 -1.75 -1.22
N THR A 56 -4.48 -1.13 -2.22
CA THR A 56 -3.08 -1.37 -2.57
C THR A 56 -2.32 -0.05 -2.59
N ILE A 57 -1.32 0.07 -1.71
CA ILE A 57 -0.45 1.23 -1.58
C ILE A 57 0.93 0.85 -2.11
N LEU A 58 1.38 1.50 -3.18
CA LEU A 58 2.74 1.33 -3.68
C LEU A 58 3.66 2.35 -3.00
N MET A 59 4.72 1.86 -2.37
CA MET A 59 5.76 2.68 -1.73
C MET A 59 7.14 2.23 -2.19
N PHE A 60 8.06 3.17 -2.35
CA PHE A 60 9.48 2.88 -2.52
C PHE A 60 10.17 2.81 -1.16
N VAL A 61 10.85 1.70 -0.90
CA VAL A 61 11.42 1.36 0.40
C VAL A 61 12.91 1.08 0.23
N ASP A 62 13.77 1.73 0.99
CA ASP A 62 15.20 1.37 1.04
C ASP A 62 15.35 0.01 1.73
N GLY A 63 16.07 -0.93 1.11
CA GLY A 63 16.32 -2.25 1.65
C GLY A 63 17.04 -2.28 3.01
N GLN A 64 17.73 -1.19 3.38
CA GLN A 64 18.45 -1.02 4.65
C GLN A 64 17.73 -0.12 5.65
N GLN A 65 16.62 0.55 5.29
CA GLN A 65 15.87 1.34 6.26
C GLN A 65 15.15 0.45 7.26
N LYS A 66 14.74 1.05 8.38
CA LYS A 66 14.06 0.35 9.47
C LYS A 66 12.58 0.18 9.20
N PHE A 67 12.01 -0.92 9.68
CA PHE A 67 10.56 -1.11 9.64
C PHE A 67 9.78 -0.04 10.42
N SER A 68 10.36 0.53 11.48
CA SER A 68 9.73 1.67 12.18
C SER A 68 9.52 2.86 11.25
N GLU A 69 10.50 3.17 10.40
CA GLU A 69 10.43 4.29 9.46
C GLU A 69 9.39 4.00 8.35
N ILE A 70 9.37 2.77 7.85
CA ILE A 70 8.34 2.31 6.89
C ILE A 70 6.95 2.42 7.49
N THR A 71 6.79 2.03 8.75
CA THR A 71 5.51 2.07 9.47
C THR A 71 5.01 3.50 9.61
N THR A 72 5.87 4.43 10.04
CA THR A 72 5.53 5.85 10.13
C THR A 72 5.07 6.38 8.79
N SER A 73 5.85 6.17 7.72
CA SER A 73 5.48 6.65 6.39
C SER A 73 4.19 6.01 5.88
N LEU A 74 3.97 4.71 6.09
CA LEU A 74 2.73 4.05 5.69
C LEU A 74 1.53 4.66 6.42
N LEU A 75 1.61 4.85 7.74
CA LEU A 75 0.52 5.44 8.54
C LEU A 75 0.21 6.89 8.14
N GLU A 76 1.21 7.70 7.82
CA GLU A 76 1.01 9.06 7.30
C GLU A 76 0.19 9.03 6.00
N VAL A 77 0.53 8.13 5.08
CA VAL A 77 -0.19 7.96 3.81
C VAL A 77 -1.61 7.47 4.03
N LEU A 78 -1.79 6.50 4.94
CA LEU A 78 -3.10 5.97 5.24
C LEU A 78 -4.02 7.06 5.80
N ARG A 79 -3.53 7.88 6.72
CA ARG A 79 -4.31 8.97 7.35
C ARG A 79 -4.64 10.10 6.39
N ASP A 80 -3.72 10.46 5.52
CA ASP A 80 -3.92 11.54 4.54
C ASP A 80 -4.93 11.13 3.46
N ARG A 81 -4.89 9.88 3.01
CA ARG A 81 -5.66 9.42 1.84
C ARG A 81 -6.93 8.66 2.19
N PHE A 82 -6.99 8.04 3.36
CA PHE A 82 -8.11 7.25 3.84
C PHE A 82 -8.55 7.71 5.25
N PRO A 83 -8.96 8.99 5.41
CA PRO A 83 -9.35 9.54 6.71
C PRO A 83 -10.57 8.81 7.31
N ASP A 84 -11.42 8.22 6.47
CA ASP A 84 -12.61 7.48 6.87
C ASP A 84 -12.33 5.99 7.15
N GLY A 85 -11.07 5.55 7.09
CA GLY A 85 -10.66 4.16 7.29
C GLY A 85 -10.45 3.35 6.02
N LEU A 86 -10.08 2.08 6.19
CA LEU A 86 -9.75 1.17 5.10
C LEU A 86 -10.87 0.16 4.85
N THR A 87 -11.51 0.25 3.69
CA THR A 87 -12.50 -0.71 3.20
C THR A 87 -11.95 -2.14 3.13
N ILE A 88 -12.67 -3.08 3.73
CA ILE A 88 -12.23 -4.48 3.85
C ILE A 88 -12.45 -5.26 2.56
N ASN A 89 -13.60 -5.11 1.90
CA ASN A 89 -13.89 -5.74 0.62
C ASN A 89 -14.72 -4.81 -0.29
N HIS A 90 -14.77 -5.11 -1.58
CA HIS A 90 -15.56 -4.29 -2.53
C HIS A 90 -17.08 -4.42 -2.36
N THR A 91 -17.56 -5.41 -1.61
CA THR A 91 -18.99 -5.78 -1.52
C THR A 91 -19.67 -5.37 -0.22
N SER A 92 -18.92 -4.89 0.79
CA SER A 92 -19.40 -4.47 2.10
C SER A 92 -18.93 -3.04 2.40
N PRO A 93 -19.77 -2.21 3.04
CA PRO A 93 -19.36 -0.89 3.52
C PRO A 93 -18.47 -0.94 4.78
N GLU A 94 -18.08 -2.14 5.23
CA GLU A 94 -17.22 -2.30 6.41
C GLU A 94 -15.82 -1.73 6.15
N ALA A 95 -15.42 -0.83 7.04
CA ALA A 95 -14.11 -0.19 7.00
C ALA A 95 -13.43 -0.32 8.35
N THR A 96 -12.13 -0.61 8.31
CA THR A 96 -11.29 -0.61 9.50
C THR A 96 -10.82 0.80 9.79
N GLU A 97 -11.16 1.32 10.97
CA GLU A 97 -10.68 2.62 11.43
C GLU A 97 -9.16 2.62 11.56
N LEU A 98 -8.53 3.73 11.18
CA LEU A 98 -7.09 3.88 11.34
C LEU A 98 -6.76 4.16 12.81
N PRO A 99 -5.75 3.49 13.38
CA PRO A 99 -5.33 3.76 14.75
C PRO A 99 -4.79 5.18 14.90
N GLU A 100 -5.09 5.81 16.03
CA GLU A 100 -4.54 7.11 16.42
C GLU A 100 -3.11 6.96 16.96
N GLY A 101 -2.19 7.84 16.54
CA GLY A 101 -0.81 7.89 17.06
C GLY A 101 0.15 6.85 16.48
N ASP A 102 1.34 6.73 17.05
CA ASP A 102 2.35 5.79 16.55
C ASP A 102 2.04 4.37 17.02
N VAL A 103 1.70 3.49 16.08
CA VAL A 103 1.44 2.06 16.34
C VAL A 103 2.40 1.18 15.54
N GLN A 104 2.62 -0.04 16.02
CA GLN A 104 3.32 -1.06 15.26
C GLN A 104 2.35 -1.80 14.33
N LEU A 105 2.85 -2.24 13.19
CA LEU A 105 2.10 -3.03 12.23
C LEU A 105 2.73 -4.42 12.09
N ALA A 106 1.90 -5.43 11.94
CA ALA A 106 2.36 -6.74 11.51
C ALA A 106 2.47 -6.78 9.98
N TYR A 107 3.44 -7.51 9.46
CA TYR A 107 3.68 -7.66 8.02
C TYR A 107 3.74 -9.11 7.61
N ALA A 108 3.24 -9.42 6.42
CA ALA A 108 3.31 -10.75 5.83
C ALA A 108 3.66 -10.73 4.35
N LEU A 109 4.39 -11.75 3.93
CA LEU A 109 4.62 -12.06 2.52
C LEU A 109 3.63 -13.14 2.08
N PRO A 110 3.17 -13.14 0.83
CA PRO A 110 2.27 -14.18 0.35
C PRO A 110 3.00 -15.53 0.36
N VAL A 111 2.26 -16.60 0.67
CA VAL A 111 2.77 -17.97 0.57
C VAL A 111 3.18 -18.26 -0.87
N ASN A 112 2.39 -17.77 -1.83
CA ASN A 112 2.68 -17.83 -3.25
C ASN A 112 2.54 -16.44 -3.89
N ALA A 113 3.63 -15.91 -4.46
CA ALA A 113 3.62 -14.57 -5.07
C ALA A 113 2.74 -14.47 -6.34
N THR A 114 2.42 -15.58 -6.99
CA THR A 114 1.55 -15.60 -8.18
C THR A 114 0.08 -15.82 -7.84
N ASP A 115 -0.22 -16.23 -6.61
CA ASP A 115 -1.57 -16.58 -6.15
C ASP A 115 -1.75 -16.16 -4.68
N LEU A 116 -2.31 -14.97 -4.50
CA LEU A 116 -2.49 -14.35 -3.18
C LEU A 116 -3.60 -15.03 -2.35
N THR A 117 -4.39 -15.92 -2.95
CA THR A 117 -5.47 -16.66 -2.25
C THR A 117 -4.92 -17.79 -1.36
N GLN A 118 -3.66 -18.19 -1.55
CA GLN A 118 -3.00 -19.23 -0.75
C GLN A 118 -2.58 -18.77 0.65
N GLY A 119 -2.91 -17.53 1.00
CA GLY A 119 -2.70 -16.96 2.32
C GLY A 119 -1.33 -16.31 2.50
N TRP A 120 -1.09 -15.94 3.76
CA TRP A 120 -0.04 -15.00 4.14
C TRP A 120 0.87 -15.59 5.21
N LYS A 121 2.17 -15.37 5.06
CA LYS A 121 3.19 -15.75 6.02
C LYS A 121 3.70 -14.52 6.75
N ASN A 122 3.34 -14.40 8.02
CA ASN A 122 3.86 -13.36 8.90
C ASN A 122 5.40 -13.43 8.98
N ILE A 123 6.06 -12.31 8.66
CA ILE A 123 7.52 -12.20 8.66
C ILE A 123 8.10 -11.81 10.03
N LYS A 124 7.22 -11.48 10.99
CA LYS A 124 7.55 -11.07 12.37
C LYS A 124 8.61 -9.98 12.36
N ALA A 125 8.36 -8.91 11.60
CA ALA A 125 9.22 -7.75 11.55
C ALA A 125 9.19 -7.02 12.89
N ARG A 126 10.37 -6.60 13.37
CA ARG A 126 10.55 -5.68 14.48
C ARG A 126 10.95 -4.32 13.95
N ASP A 127 10.78 -3.29 14.77
CA ASP A 127 11.09 -1.90 14.43
C ASP A 127 12.48 -1.69 13.85
N ASP A 128 13.48 -2.41 14.38
CA ASP A 128 14.90 -2.32 14.02
C ASP A 128 15.33 -3.28 12.90
N ASP A 129 14.45 -4.17 12.44
CA ASP A 129 14.72 -5.03 11.30
C ASP A 129 14.73 -4.25 9.99
N THR A 130 15.38 -4.81 8.97
CA THR A 130 15.43 -4.24 7.62
C THR A 130 14.62 -5.08 6.62
N PRO A 131 14.04 -4.47 5.58
CA PRO A 131 13.33 -5.16 4.50
C PRO A 131 14.12 -6.34 3.91
N VAL A 132 15.41 -6.13 3.61
CA VAL A 132 16.27 -7.19 3.05
C VAL A 132 16.38 -8.36 4.01
N ALA A 133 16.59 -8.10 5.31
CA ALA A 133 16.71 -9.15 6.32
C ALA A 133 15.40 -9.95 6.50
N LYS A 134 14.25 -9.34 6.20
CA LYS A 134 12.93 -9.99 6.23
C LYS A 134 12.49 -10.60 4.90
N GLY A 135 13.35 -10.55 3.89
CA GLY A 135 13.10 -11.19 2.60
C GLY A 135 12.23 -10.38 1.64
N LEU A 136 12.03 -9.08 1.90
CA LEU A 136 11.43 -8.18 0.92
C LEU A 136 12.38 -8.06 -0.28
N LYS A 137 11.77 -7.96 -1.46
CA LYS A 137 12.45 -7.83 -2.75
C LYS A 137 11.76 -6.74 -3.56
N ASP A 138 12.43 -6.27 -4.60
CA ASP A 138 11.79 -5.36 -5.53
C ASP A 138 10.51 -5.98 -6.14
N ASN A 139 9.50 -5.13 -6.33
CA ASN A 139 8.18 -5.48 -6.83
C ASN A 139 7.42 -6.54 -6.02
N CYS A 140 7.76 -6.75 -4.74
CA CYS A 140 7.03 -7.69 -3.89
C CYS A 140 5.69 -7.13 -3.38
N VAL A 141 4.80 -8.06 -3.01
CA VAL A 141 3.53 -7.76 -2.34
C VAL A 141 3.69 -8.07 -0.86
N VAL A 142 3.22 -7.17 -0.01
CA VAL A 142 3.24 -7.32 1.45
C VAL A 142 1.84 -7.02 1.97
N ALA A 143 1.25 -7.94 2.74
CA ALA A 143 0.07 -7.61 3.53
C ALA A 143 0.48 -7.01 4.86
N PHE A 144 -0.33 -6.10 5.40
CA PHE A 144 -0.13 -5.57 6.74
C PHE A 144 -1.39 -5.72 7.60
N SER A 145 -1.22 -5.66 8.92
CA SER A 145 -2.32 -5.71 9.89
C SER A 145 -2.04 -4.76 11.05
N PHE A 146 -3.11 -4.21 11.63
CA PHE A 146 -3.06 -3.34 12.80
C PHE A 146 -2.98 -4.13 14.13
N ASP A 147 -3.35 -5.41 14.11
CA ASP A 147 -3.11 -6.32 15.23
C ASP A 147 -1.69 -6.92 15.11
N THR A 148 -0.95 -6.96 16.21
CA THR A 148 0.41 -7.50 16.25
C THR A 148 0.54 -8.82 17.04
N ASP A 149 -0.44 -9.12 17.90
CA ASP A 149 -0.43 -10.31 18.75
C ASP A 149 -0.93 -11.53 17.97
N GLU A 150 -2.09 -11.40 17.33
CA GLU A 150 -2.70 -12.42 16.46
C GLU A 150 -3.10 -11.81 15.11
N PRO A 151 -2.12 -11.43 14.27
CA PRO A 151 -2.39 -10.67 13.06
C PRO A 151 -3.18 -11.49 12.03
N GLU A 152 -4.34 -10.97 11.67
CA GLU A 152 -5.09 -11.38 10.49
C GLU A 152 -4.73 -10.48 9.30
N PHE A 153 -4.32 -11.09 8.19
CA PHE A 153 -3.94 -10.40 6.97
C PHE A 153 -5.09 -10.41 5.97
N LEU A 154 -5.97 -9.42 6.12
CA LEU A 154 -7.13 -9.22 5.25
C LEU A 154 -6.65 -8.63 3.92
N VAL A 155 -6.80 -9.38 2.83
CA VAL A 155 -6.54 -8.88 1.47
C VAL A 155 -7.64 -9.38 0.56
N ASP A 156 -8.33 -8.44 -0.07
CA ASP A 156 -9.31 -8.71 -1.10
C ASP A 156 -8.58 -8.90 -2.43
N VAL A 157 -8.87 -10.01 -3.12
CA VAL A 157 -8.27 -10.36 -4.40
C VAL A 157 -9.41 -10.33 -5.41
N PRO A 158 -9.48 -9.30 -6.27
CA PRO A 158 -10.52 -9.22 -7.29
C PRO A 158 -10.48 -10.45 -8.20
N SER A 159 -11.62 -11.12 -8.35
CA SER A 159 -11.83 -12.14 -9.38
C SER A 159 -12.08 -11.48 -10.72
N LEU A 160 -11.40 -11.92 -11.77
CA LEU A 160 -11.70 -11.51 -13.15
C LEU A 160 -13.04 -12.09 -13.65
N ASP A 161 -13.61 -13.06 -12.93
CA ASP A 161 -14.86 -13.72 -13.30
C ASP A 161 -16.10 -12.83 -13.12
N ASP A 162 -15.97 -11.69 -12.43
CA ASP A 162 -17.07 -10.73 -12.23
C ASP A 162 -17.34 -9.82 -13.46
N GLU A 163 -16.56 -9.95 -14.54
CA GLU A 163 -16.67 -9.13 -15.77
C GLU A 163 -17.24 -9.89 -17.00
N MET A 164 -17.73 -11.13 -16.86
CA MET A 164 -18.21 -11.96 -17.99
C MET A 164 -19.74 -12.19 -18.05
N GLU A 165 -20.55 -11.39 -17.36
CA GLU A 165 -22.01 -11.37 -17.59
C GLU A 165 -22.38 -10.11 -18.38
N ASP A 166 -22.50 -10.22 -19.71
CA ASP A 166 -23.51 -9.52 -20.55
C ASP A 166 -23.15 -9.58 -22.06
N GLU A 167 -23.24 -10.73 -22.73
CA GLU A 167 -23.55 -10.76 -24.18
C GLU A 167 -24.14 -12.10 -24.67
N GLU A 168 -25.24 -12.58 -24.08
CA GLU A 168 -26.08 -13.62 -24.72
C GLU A 168 -27.50 -13.12 -24.97
N GLY A 169 -27.61 -12.28 -26.02
CA GLY A 169 -28.87 -11.76 -26.53
C GLY A 169 -28.97 -11.80 -28.05
N MET A 170 -28.40 -12.81 -28.72
CA MET A 170 -28.74 -13.07 -30.14
C MET A 170 -30.16 -13.64 -30.21
N GLY A 171 -31.13 -12.74 -30.33
CA GLY A 171 -32.50 -13.07 -30.67
C GLY A 171 -32.56 -13.82 -32.00
N SER A 172 -32.80 -15.12 -31.94
CA SER A 172 -33.38 -15.86 -33.05
C SER A 172 -34.83 -15.38 -33.21
N ASP A 173 -35.14 -14.69 -34.29
CA ASP A 173 -36.52 -14.61 -34.76
C ASP A 173 -36.59 -14.95 -36.26
N ALA A 174 -37.74 -15.52 -36.60
CA ALA A 174 -38.01 -16.50 -37.66
C ALA A 174 -37.93 -16.03 -39.12
#